data_AF-A0A150LFF7-F1
#
_entry.id   AF-A0A150LFF7-F1
#
_cell.length_a   1.000
_cell.length_b   1.000
_cell.length_c   1.000
_cell.angle_alpha   90.00
_cell.angle_beta   90.00
_cell.angle_gamma   90.00
#
_symmetry.space_group_name_H-M   'P 1'
#
loop_
_entity.id
_entity.type
_entity.pdbx_description
1 polymer ?
#
loop_
_entity_poly.entity_id
_entity_poly.type
_entity_poly.pdbx_seq_one_letter_code
_entity_poly.pdbx_strand_id
1 'polypeptide(L)' 'MNTIDYLNLKQDWTHIKERILHVANQLEGDDKYKKEDAVRELIKVVEYMDDNEPRAVYIDSH' A
#
# COMPACT_ATOMS: atom_id res chain seq x y z
N MET A 1 15.29 -12.72 8.61
CA MET A 1 14.97 -12.00 7.35
C MET A 1 16.27 -11.75 6.62
N ASN A 2 16.42 -12.23 5.39
CA ASN A 2 17.65 -11.99 4.63
C ASN A 2 17.68 -10.52 4.18
N THR A 3 18.87 -9.96 3.95
CA THR A 3 19.04 -8.54 3.54
C THR A 3 18.27 -8.21 2.25
N ILE A 4 18.13 -9.19 1.36
CA ILE A 4 17.35 -9.08 0.11
C ILE A 4 15.85 -8.92 0.42
N ASP A 5 15.30 -9.69 1.37
CA ASP A 5 13.89 -9.61 1.78
C ASP A 5 13.57 -8.23 2.38
N TYR A 6 14.51 -7.66 3.15
CA TYR A 6 14.35 -6.32 3.73
C TYR A 6 14.36 -5.20 2.67
N LEU A 7 15.22 -5.31 1.66
CA LEU A 7 15.29 -4.33 0.57
C LEU A 7 14.02 -4.36 -0.30
N ASN A 8 13.52 -5.56 -0.63
CA ASN A 8 12.28 -5.74 -1.38
C ASN A 8 11.09 -5.18 -0.60
N LEU A 9 10.96 -5.55 0.69
CA LEU A 9 9.93 -5.02 1.57
C LEU A 9 9.96 -3.48 1.60
N LYS A 10 11.14 -2.87 1.75
CA LYS A 10 11.28 -1.41 1.75
C LYS A 10 10.85 -0.78 0.42
N GLN A 11 11.15 -1.41 -0.71
CA GLN A 11 10.72 -0.93 -2.03
C GLN A 11 9.20 -1.02 -2.19
N ASP A 12 8.60 -2.16 -1.82
CA ASP A 12 7.15 -2.38 -1.92
C ASP A 12 6.37 -1.37 -1.05
N TRP A 13 6.82 -1.12 0.18
CA TRP A 13 6.24 -0.09 1.04
C TRP A 13 6.44 1.34 0.55
N THR A 14 7.55 1.61 -0.14
CA THR A 14 7.78 2.93 -0.76
C THR A 14 6.78 3.16 -1.88
N HIS A 15 6.58 2.15 -2.73
CA HIS A 15 5.62 2.20 -3.82
C HIS A 15 4.18 2.37 -3.33
N ILE A 16 3.79 1.66 -2.27
CA ILE A 16 2.49 1.83 -1.60
C ILE A 16 2.28 3.27 -1.16
N LYS A 17 3.26 3.89 -0.49
CA LYS A 17 3.16 5.28 -0.02
C LYS A 17 3.00 6.27 -1.15
N GLU A 18 3.72 6.10 -2.25
CA GLU A 18 3.60 6.95 -3.43
C GLU A 18 2.19 6.89 -4.03
N ARG A 19 1.59 5.70 -4.10
CA ARG A 19 0.21 5.54 -4.59
C ARG A 19 -0.83 6.16 -3.66
N ILE A 20 -0.66 6.05 -2.33
CA ILE A 20 -1.53 6.74 -1.36
C ILE A 20 -1.45 8.27 -1.55
N LEU A 21 -0.24 8.82 -1.73
CA LEU A 21 -0.06 10.26 -1.98
C LEU A 21 -0.72 10.69 -3.29
N HIS A 22 -0.63 9.86 -4.34
CA HIS A 22 -1.30 10.13 -5.62
C HIS A 22 -2.82 10.21 -5.47
N VAL A 23 -3.42 9.24 -4.78
CA VAL A 23 -4.85 9.21 -4.46
C VAL A 23 -5.27 10.44 -3.66
N ALA A 24 -4.50 10.82 -2.63
CA ALA A 24 -4.79 12.00 -1.81
C ALA A 24 -4.86 13.28 -2.65
N ASN A 25 -3.88 13.48 -3.54
CA ASN A 25 -3.86 14.62 -4.46
C ASN A 25 -5.07 14.63 -5.42
N GLN A 26 -5.51 13.46 -5.89
CA GLN A 26 -6.70 13.36 -6.74
C GLN A 26 -7.99 13.69 -5.97
N LEU A 27 -8.07 13.33 -4.69
CA LEU A 27 -9.22 13.61 -3.82
C LEU A 27 -9.34 15.09 -3.42
N GLU A 28 -8.23 15.82 -3.33
CA GLU A 28 -8.23 17.26 -3.05
C GLU A 28 -8.80 18.09 -4.21
N GLY A 29 -8.69 17.63 -5.46
CA GLY A 29 -9.25 18.35 -6.62
C GLY A 29 -10.77 18.29 -6.69
N ASP A 30 -11.45 19.26 -7.31
CA ASP A 30 -12.92 19.33 -7.33
C ASP A 30 -13.63 18.48 -8.41
N ASP A 31 -12.86 17.72 -9.19
CA ASP A 31 -13.40 16.87 -10.25
C ASP A 31 -14.02 15.59 -9.67
N LYS A 32 -15.35 15.50 -9.71
CA LYS A 32 -16.10 14.36 -9.18
C LYS A 32 -15.69 13.02 -9.81
N TYR A 33 -15.41 12.99 -11.12
CA TYR A 33 -14.99 11.75 -11.79
C TYR A 33 -13.62 11.29 -11.28
N LYS A 34 -12.70 12.24 -11.09
CA LYS A 34 -11.38 11.93 -10.51
C LYS A 34 -11.47 11.46 -9.05
N LYS A 35 -12.43 11.98 -8.27
CA LYS A 35 -12.65 11.50 -6.89
C LYS A 35 -13.12 10.05 -6.85
N GLU A 36 -14.07 9.68 -7.71
CA GLU A 36 -14.58 8.30 -7.77
C GLU A 36 -13.48 7.31 -8.19
N ASP A 37 -12.65 7.68 -9.18
CA ASP A 37 -11.52 6.86 -9.59
C ASP A 37 -10.42 6.81 -8.51
N ALA A 38 -10.15 7.90 -7.80
CA ALA A 38 -9.22 7.93 -6.68
C ALA A 38 -9.65 7.00 -5.54
N VAL A 39 -10.94 6.94 -5.22
CA VAL A 39 -11.47 5.98 -4.23
C VAL A 39 -11.26 4.54 -4.68
N ARG A 40 -11.49 4.23 -5.97
CA ARG A 40 -11.22 2.88 -6.50
C ARG A 40 -9.74 2.53 -6.44
N GLU A 41 -8.87 3.50 -6.73
CA GLU A 41 -7.43 3.31 -6.62
C GLU A 41 -6.99 3.10 -5.17
N LEU A 42 -7.59 3.83 -4.21
CA LEU A 42 -7.33 3.62 -2.77
C LEU A 42 -7.62 2.19 -2.33
N ILE A 43 -8.78 1.64 -2.74
CA ILE A 43 -9.16 0.27 -2.42
C ILE A 43 -8.09 -0.72 -2.90
N LYS A 44 -7.62 -0.57 -4.16
CA LYS A 44 -6.55 -1.43 -4.71
C LYS A 44 -5.23 -1.29 -3.97
N VAL A 45 -4.92 -0.10 -3.45
CA VAL A 45 -3.71 0.12 -2.66
C VAL A 45 -3.81 -0.59 -1.31
N VAL A 46 -4.98 -0.54 -0.67
CA VAL A 46 -5.25 -1.25 0.60
C VAL A 46 -5.20 -2.77 0.40
N GLU A 47 -5.83 -3.30 -0.64
CA GLU A 47 -5.76 -4.74 -0.96
C GLU A 47 -4.30 -5.19 -1.18
N TYR A 48 -3.52 -4.39 -1.92
CA TYR A 48 -2.10 -4.67 -2.12
C TYR A 48 -1.29 -4.56 -0.83
N MET A 49 -1.65 -3.67 0.10
CA MET A 49 -1.04 -3.60 1.43
C MET A 49 -1.31 -4.88 2.22
N ASP A 50 -2.57 -5.35 2.26
CA ASP A 50 -2.95 -6.55 3.01
C ASP A 50 -2.24 -7.81 2.47
N ASP A 51 -2.09 -7.92 1.15
CA ASP A 51 -1.38 -9.03 0.50
C ASP A 51 0.13 -9.05 0.80
N ASN A 52 0.73 -7.87 0.97
CA ASN A 52 2.17 -7.70 1.19
C ASN A 52 2.52 -7.40 2.66
N GLU A 53 1.53 -7.37 3.55
CA GLU A 53 1.77 -7.16 4.96
C GLU A 53 2.58 -8.34 5.51
N PRO A 54 3.77 -8.09 6.10
CA PRO A 54 4.55 -9.17 6.66
C PRO A 54 3.77 -9.79 7.83
N ARG A 55 3.20 -10.97 7.59
CA ARG A 55 2.48 -11.73 8.60
C ARG A 55 3.44 -12.01 9.74
N ALA A 56 3.10 -11.56 10.94
CA ALA A 56 3.78 -11.97 12.15
C ALA A 56 3.59 -13.48 12.28
N VAL A 57 4.60 -14.28 11.89
CA VAL A 57 4.64 -15.68 12.25
C VAL A 57 4.87 -15.70 13.76
N TYR A 58 3.80 -15.88 14.52
CA TYR A 58 3.92 -16.24 15.93
C TYR A 58 4.59 -17.62 15.94
N ILE A 59 5.90 -17.65 16.19
CA ILE A 59 6.61 -18.90 16.44
C ILE A 59 6.20 -19.32 17.83
N ASP A 60 5.13 -20.11 17.92
CA ASP A 60 4.73 -20.74 19.16
C ASP A 60 5.87 -21.68 19.57
N SER A 61 6.60 -21.27 20.60
CA SER A 61 7.78 -21.95 21.09
C SER A 61 7.33 -23.00 22.10
N HIS A 62 6.81 -24.12 21.60
CA HIS A 62 6.49 -25.30 22.41
C HIS A 62 7.37 -26.48 22.01
#